data_AF-A0A1K1RCZ4-F1
#
_entry.id   AF-A0A1K1RCZ4-F1
#
_cell.length_a   1.000
_cell.length_b   1.000
_cell.length_c   1.000
_cell.angle_alpha   90.00
_cell.angle_beta   90.00
_cell.angle_gamma   90.00
#
_symmetry.space_group_name_H-M   'P 1'
#
loop_
_entity.id
_entity.type
_entity.pdbx_description
1 polymer ?
#
loop_
_entity_poly.entity_id
_entity_poly.type
_entity_poly.pdbx_seq_one_letter_code
_entity_poly.pdbx_strand_id
1 'polypeptide(L)'
;MRLKSDSIEHGKPIPAAYAFMEVAEPASGDRIRPAGNITPHLAWTEVPATAKSFAIAVIDTDVPSKPDDVNVEGREVRRDLPRVEFVHWLMANIPLECRELAEGACGEGIVPRGKKEPVGPPGSVQGLNDYTGWFKGDRDMEGHYHGYDGPCPPWNDTIPHHYHLHVYALDVDHVPLENGFSLQELRDVIEGHVVAEAKITGTYSLNPKVKA
;
A
#
# COMPACT_ATOMS: atom_id res chain seq x y z
N MET A 1 3.06 1.00 21.55
CA MET A 1 2.89 1.81 20.33
C MET A 1 1.46 1.68 19.83
N ARG A 2 0.88 2.78 19.36
CA ARG A 2 -0.44 2.83 18.74
C ARG A 2 -0.35 3.57 17.41
N LEU A 3 -1.11 3.11 16.43
CA LEU A 3 -1.28 3.75 15.13
C LEU A 3 -2.70 4.25 14.99
N LYS A 4 -2.87 5.49 14.51
CA LYS A 4 -4.16 6.07 14.12
C LYS A 4 -4.06 6.62 12.70
N SER A 5 -5.21 6.73 12.04
CA SER A 5 -5.36 7.40 10.76
C SER A 5 -6.69 8.15 10.75
N ASP A 6 -6.67 9.39 10.26
CA ASP A 6 -7.89 10.16 9.99
C ASP A 6 -8.44 9.84 8.57
N SER A 7 -7.66 9.13 7.76
CA SER A 7 -7.99 8.68 6.40
C SER A 7 -8.58 7.27 6.36
N ILE A 8 -8.06 6.33 7.15
CA ILE A 8 -8.44 4.91 7.13
C ILE A 8 -8.74 4.42 8.55
N GLU A 9 -9.99 4.06 8.81
CA GLU A 9 -10.40 3.45 10.09
C GLU A 9 -10.17 1.92 10.05
N HIS A 10 -9.63 1.37 11.14
CA HIS A 10 -9.39 -0.07 11.26
C HIS A 10 -10.69 -0.88 11.11
N GLY A 11 -10.67 -1.87 10.21
CA GLY A 11 -11.79 -2.75 9.91
C GLY A 11 -12.90 -2.10 9.08
N LYS A 12 -12.66 -0.93 8.49
CA LYS A 12 -13.61 -0.22 7.62
C LYS A 12 -13.17 -0.19 6.16
N PRO A 13 -14.12 0.03 5.23
CA PRO A 13 -13.79 0.33 3.84
C PRO A 13 -12.86 1.53 3.72
N ILE A 14 -11.83 1.39 2.89
CA ILE A 14 -10.93 2.49 2.50
C ILE A 14 -11.70 3.42 1.56
N PRO A 15 -11.75 4.73 1.83
CA PRO A 15 -12.32 5.69 0.89
C PRO A 15 -11.58 5.70 -0.45
N ALA A 16 -12.33 5.88 -1.56
CA ALA A 16 -11.77 5.94 -2.91
C ALA A 16 -10.69 7.02 -3.09
N ALA A 17 -10.69 8.08 -2.27
CA ALA A 17 -9.62 9.08 -2.25
C ALA A 17 -8.21 8.47 -2.09
N TYR A 18 -8.09 7.34 -1.37
CA TYR A 18 -6.81 6.65 -1.13
C TYR A 18 -6.62 5.44 -2.05
N ALA A 19 -7.59 5.11 -2.91
CA ALA A 19 -7.48 4.00 -3.84
C ALA A 19 -6.80 4.40 -5.15
N PHE A 20 -6.24 3.41 -5.86
CA PHE A 20 -5.71 3.62 -7.21
C PHE A 20 -6.83 3.61 -8.25
N MET A 21 -7.83 2.73 -8.09
CA MET A 21 -9.05 2.72 -8.91
C MET A 21 -10.31 2.74 -8.04
N GLU A 22 -11.40 3.22 -8.61
CA GLU A 22 -12.75 3.17 -8.05
C GLU A 22 -13.75 2.62 -9.08
N VAL A 23 -14.93 2.20 -8.61
CA VAL A 23 -16.01 1.77 -9.50
C VAL A 23 -16.41 2.94 -10.39
N ALA A 24 -16.45 2.70 -11.70
CA ALA A 24 -16.86 3.73 -12.64
C ALA A 24 -18.37 3.99 -12.57
N GLU A 25 -18.78 5.20 -12.95
CA GLU A 25 -20.19 5.53 -13.08
C GLU A 25 -20.84 4.63 -14.14
N PRO A 26 -22.04 4.06 -13.91
CA PRO A 26 -22.66 3.11 -14.85
C PRO A 26 -22.80 3.63 -16.29
N ALA A 27 -22.85 4.96 -16.47
CA ALA A 27 -22.98 5.61 -17.77
C ALA A 27 -21.68 5.65 -18.61
N SER A 28 -20.50 5.41 -18.02
CA SER A 28 -19.23 5.51 -18.78
C SER A 28 -18.97 4.31 -19.70
N GLY A 29 -19.58 3.16 -19.41
CA GLY A 29 -19.28 1.90 -20.09
C GLY A 29 -18.04 1.17 -19.57
N ASP A 30 -17.23 1.81 -18.73
CA ASP A 30 -16.10 1.19 -18.04
C ASP A 30 -16.55 0.52 -16.73
N ARG A 31 -15.79 -0.47 -16.26
CA ARG A 31 -16.01 -1.09 -14.93
C ARG A 31 -15.43 -0.25 -13.80
N ILE A 32 -14.26 0.32 -14.04
CA ILE A 32 -13.44 1.03 -13.06
C ILE A 32 -12.83 2.28 -13.70
N ARG A 33 -12.53 3.28 -12.89
CA ARG A 33 -11.86 4.53 -13.31
C ARG A 33 -10.78 4.92 -12.31
N PRO A 34 -9.79 5.74 -12.71
CA PRO A 34 -8.80 6.29 -11.78
C PRO A 34 -9.46 6.94 -10.56
N ALA A 35 -8.89 6.67 -9.39
CA ALA A 35 -9.30 7.23 -8.12
C ALA A 35 -8.26 8.25 -7.61
N GLY A 36 -8.36 8.68 -6.34
CA GLY A 36 -7.53 9.78 -5.82
C GLY A 36 -6.06 9.42 -5.64
N ASN A 37 -5.76 8.16 -5.29
CA ASN A 37 -4.42 7.66 -5.02
C ASN A 37 -3.60 8.55 -4.05
N ILE A 38 -4.29 9.12 -3.07
CA ILE A 38 -3.68 10.00 -2.06
C ILE A 38 -3.07 9.13 -0.97
N THR A 39 -1.84 9.45 -0.54
CA THR A 39 -1.23 8.76 0.62
C THR A 39 -2.10 9.00 1.87
N PRO A 40 -2.53 7.96 2.60
CA PRO A 40 -3.36 8.14 3.78
C PRO A 40 -2.58 8.79 4.93
N HIS A 41 -3.25 9.59 5.75
CA HIS A 41 -2.67 10.10 7.00
C HIS A 41 -2.30 8.92 7.92
N LEU A 42 -1.13 8.98 8.57
CA LEU A 42 -0.71 8.01 9.58
C LEU A 42 -0.05 8.74 10.73
N ALA A 43 -0.48 8.49 11.97
CA ALA A 43 0.17 9.02 13.16
C ALA A 43 0.35 7.94 14.23
N TRP A 44 1.52 7.92 14.87
CA TRP A 44 1.85 6.91 15.88
C TRP A 44 2.31 7.53 17.19
N THR A 45 1.89 6.88 18.27
CA THR A 45 2.12 7.30 19.67
C THR A 45 2.55 6.11 20.52
N GLU A 46 2.88 6.35 21.80
CA GLU A 46 3.35 5.31 22.72
C GLU A 46 4.57 4.54 22.15
N VAL A 47 5.47 5.27 21.50
CA VAL A 47 6.72 4.72 20.92
C VAL A 47 7.65 4.32 22.07
N PRO A 48 8.24 3.10 22.07
CA PRO A 48 9.21 2.70 23.08
C PRO A 48 10.42 3.64 23.13
N ALA A 49 10.96 3.86 24.33
CA ALA A 49 12.16 4.70 24.50
C ALA A 49 13.41 4.16 23.80
N THR A 50 13.43 2.87 23.46
CA THR A 50 14.51 2.21 22.71
C THR A 50 14.43 2.44 21.21
N ALA A 51 13.32 2.98 20.68
CA ALA A 51 13.17 3.23 19.26
C ALA A 51 14.07 4.39 18.80
N LYS A 52 14.61 4.27 17.59
CA LYS A 52 15.51 5.24 16.95
C LYS A 52 15.14 5.59 15.52
N SER A 53 14.34 4.77 14.85
CA SER A 53 13.78 5.06 13.53
C SER A 53 12.46 4.31 13.31
N PHE A 54 11.79 4.58 12.19
CA PHE A 54 10.62 3.82 11.76
C PHE A 54 10.75 3.28 10.33
N ALA A 55 9.95 2.25 10.06
CA ALA A 55 9.64 1.77 8.74
C ALA A 55 8.13 1.61 8.56
N ILE A 56 7.66 1.73 7.32
CA ILE A 56 6.27 1.54 6.92
C ILE A 56 6.20 0.45 5.87
N ALA A 57 5.19 -0.42 5.98
CA ALA A 57 4.80 -1.33 4.92
C ALA A 57 3.28 -1.34 4.75
N VAL A 58 2.79 -1.19 3.53
CA VAL A 58 1.37 -1.37 3.17
C VAL A 58 1.26 -2.57 2.24
N ILE A 59 0.56 -3.59 2.69
CA ILE A 59 0.50 -4.89 2.01
C ILE A 59 -0.95 -5.35 1.91
N ASP A 60 -1.36 -5.75 0.71
CA ASP A 60 -2.58 -6.51 0.45
C ASP A 60 -2.27 -8.01 0.53
N THR A 61 -3.00 -8.76 1.34
CA THR A 61 -2.77 -10.21 1.53
C THR A 61 -3.74 -11.09 0.73
N ASP A 62 -4.67 -10.48 -0.01
CA ASP A 62 -5.79 -11.14 -0.65
C ASP A 62 -5.67 -11.21 -2.17
N VAL A 63 -4.49 -10.91 -2.73
CA VAL A 63 -4.30 -10.88 -4.18
C VAL A 63 -4.37 -12.28 -4.79
N PRO A 64 -5.18 -12.50 -5.84
CA PRO A 64 -5.27 -13.78 -6.54
C PRO A 64 -3.90 -14.32 -6.98
N SER A 65 -3.53 -15.53 -6.58
CA SER A 65 -2.25 -16.14 -6.99
C SER A 65 -2.20 -16.53 -8.47
N LYS A 66 -3.33 -16.48 -9.18
CA LYS A 66 -3.45 -16.82 -10.61
C LYS A 66 -4.27 -15.74 -11.32
N PRO A 67 -3.76 -15.17 -12.43
CA PRO A 67 -4.41 -14.06 -13.11
C PRO A 67 -5.49 -14.49 -14.12
N ASP A 68 -5.67 -15.80 -14.37
CA ASP A 68 -6.49 -16.34 -15.47
C ASP A 68 -7.92 -15.76 -15.57
N ASP A 69 -8.54 -15.45 -14.42
CA ASP A 69 -9.89 -14.91 -14.33
C ASP A 69 -9.93 -13.44 -13.88
N VAL A 70 -8.79 -12.82 -13.58
CA VAL A 70 -8.70 -11.44 -13.08
C VAL A 70 -9.18 -10.47 -14.15
N ASN A 71 -10.20 -9.67 -13.84
CA ASN A 71 -10.74 -8.63 -14.72
C ASN A 71 -11.26 -9.18 -16.07
N VAL A 72 -11.80 -10.40 -16.09
CA VAL A 72 -12.38 -11.04 -17.28
C VAL A 72 -13.90 -11.00 -17.26
N GLU A 73 -14.50 -10.48 -18.33
CA GLU A 73 -15.96 -10.42 -18.50
C GLU A 73 -16.64 -11.80 -18.43
N GLY A 74 -17.74 -11.85 -17.68
CA GLY A 74 -18.50 -13.08 -17.44
C GLY A 74 -17.82 -14.11 -16.52
N ARG A 75 -16.65 -13.78 -15.93
CA ARG A 75 -15.96 -14.62 -14.95
C ARG A 75 -15.89 -13.94 -13.59
N GLU A 76 -15.68 -14.76 -12.55
CA GLU A 76 -15.49 -14.31 -11.17
C GLU A 76 -14.20 -14.93 -10.63
N VAL A 77 -13.39 -14.13 -9.90
CA VAL A 77 -12.25 -14.70 -9.18
C VAL A 77 -12.78 -15.42 -7.94
N ARG A 78 -12.49 -16.71 -7.87
CA ARG A 78 -13.06 -17.57 -6.83
C ARG A 78 -12.50 -17.23 -5.45
N ARG A 79 -13.39 -17.25 -4.46
CA ARG A 79 -13.04 -17.07 -3.05
C ARG A 79 -11.98 -18.04 -2.54
N ASP A 80 -11.98 -19.28 -3.03
CA ASP A 80 -11.07 -20.35 -2.59
C ASP A 80 -9.75 -20.39 -3.37
N LEU A 81 -9.53 -19.47 -4.32
CA LEU A 81 -8.25 -19.33 -4.98
C LEU A 81 -7.18 -18.93 -3.95
N PRO A 82 -5.98 -19.56 -3.95
CA PRO A 82 -4.88 -19.15 -3.09
C PRO A 82 -4.55 -17.67 -3.29
N ARG A 83 -4.21 -17.00 -2.18
CA ARG A 83 -3.88 -15.58 -2.16
C ARG A 83 -2.40 -15.36 -1.92
N VAL A 84 -1.87 -14.25 -2.41
CA VAL A 84 -0.47 -13.82 -2.26
C VAL A 84 -0.40 -12.36 -1.79
N GLU A 85 0.76 -11.96 -1.31
CA GLU A 85 1.02 -10.58 -0.91
C GLU A 85 1.19 -9.68 -2.14
N PHE A 86 0.73 -8.44 -2.03
CA PHE A 86 1.00 -7.36 -2.97
C PHE A 86 1.38 -6.09 -2.19
N VAL A 87 2.55 -5.55 -2.50
CA VAL A 87 3.12 -4.37 -1.88
C VAL A 87 2.53 -3.10 -2.50
N HIS A 88 1.91 -2.28 -1.66
CA HIS A 88 1.38 -0.96 -2.04
C HIS A 88 2.28 0.19 -1.63
N TRP A 89 3.09 0.03 -0.58
CA TRP A 89 4.04 1.05 -0.12
C TRP A 89 5.10 0.46 0.81
N LEU A 90 6.35 0.86 0.63
CA LEU A 90 7.45 0.59 1.55
C LEU A 90 8.25 1.86 1.79
N MET A 91 8.57 2.15 3.05
CA MET A 91 9.46 3.24 3.42
C MET A 91 10.29 2.83 4.64
N ALA A 92 11.58 3.17 4.66
CA ALA A 92 12.47 2.92 5.79
C ALA A 92 13.28 4.17 6.13
N ASN A 93 14.03 4.12 7.23
CA ASN A 93 14.86 5.22 7.73
C ASN A 93 14.05 6.50 8.02
N ILE A 94 12.80 6.35 8.46
CA ILE A 94 11.99 7.48 8.92
C ILE A 94 12.57 7.97 10.26
N PRO A 95 12.94 9.26 10.39
CA PRO A 95 13.59 9.76 11.60
C PRO A 95 12.74 9.63 12.87
N LEU A 96 13.41 9.49 14.02
CA LEU A 96 12.73 9.37 15.32
C LEU A 96 11.87 10.59 15.65
N GLU A 97 12.08 11.76 15.09
CA GLU A 97 11.23 12.94 15.34
C GLU A 97 9.91 12.89 14.55
N CYS A 98 9.84 12.10 13.47
CA CYS A 98 8.62 11.94 12.69
C CYS A 98 7.63 11.05 13.45
N ARG A 99 6.48 11.61 13.81
CA ARG A 99 5.38 10.92 14.52
C ARG A 99 4.07 10.89 13.74
N GLU A 100 4.06 11.58 12.61
CA GLU A 100 2.88 11.80 11.79
C GLU A 100 3.30 12.04 10.34
N LEU A 101 2.55 11.43 9.43
CA LEU A 101 2.50 11.73 8.02
C LEU A 101 1.10 12.27 7.75
N ALA A 102 1.01 13.54 7.35
CA ALA A 102 -0.25 14.13 6.96
C ALA A 102 -0.78 13.45 5.67
N GLU A 103 -2.10 13.54 5.46
CA GLU A 103 -2.70 13.10 4.21
C GLU A 103 -1.99 13.74 3.00
N GLY A 104 -1.67 12.93 1.99
CA GLY A 104 -0.98 13.37 0.77
C GLY A 104 0.50 13.74 0.96
N ALA A 105 1.06 13.71 2.17
CA ALA A 105 2.42 14.18 2.44
C ALA A 105 3.52 13.40 1.69
N CYS A 106 3.25 12.16 1.28
CA CYS A 106 4.18 11.32 0.52
C CYS A 106 3.74 11.07 -0.93
N GLY A 107 2.76 11.84 -1.42
CA GLY A 107 2.30 11.80 -2.80
C GLY A 107 0.79 11.69 -2.93
N GLU A 108 0.31 12.17 -4.08
CA GLU A 108 -1.07 12.14 -4.52
C GLU A 108 -1.15 11.81 -6.01
N GLY A 109 -2.25 11.20 -6.43
CA GLY A 109 -2.52 10.89 -7.82
C GLY A 109 -1.70 9.74 -8.40
N ILE A 110 -2.11 9.31 -9.60
CA ILE A 110 -1.44 8.26 -10.36
C ILE A 110 -0.39 8.90 -11.26
N VAL A 111 0.86 8.46 -11.15
CA VAL A 111 1.96 8.91 -12.00
C VAL A 111 2.29 7.80 -13.01
N PRO A 112 2.09 8.02 -14.32
CA PRO A 112 2.48 7.04 -15.33
C PRO A 112 3.95 6.67 -15.21
N ARG A 113 4.26 5.37 -15.32
CA ARG A 113 5.61 4.81 -15.17
C ARG A 113 6.23 4.96 -13.78
N GLY A 114 5.42 5.30 -12.77
CA GLY A 114 5.81 5.36 -11.36
C GLY A 114 6.52 6.66 -10.93
N LYS A 115 6.40 6.96 -9.64
CA LYS A 115 7.00 8.15 -8.99
C LYS A 115 8.53 8.01 -8.99
N LYS A 116 9.23 8.93 -9.66
CA LYS A 116 10.70 8.90 -9.80
C LYS A 116 11.43 9.43 -8.57
N GLU A 117 10.84 10.41 -7.91
CA GLU A 117 11.39 11.06 -6.70
C GLU A 117 10.28 11.08 -5.63
N PRO A 118 9.95 9.93 -5.03
CA PRO A 118 8.90 9.85 -4.02
C PRO A 118 9.22 10.74 -2.81
N VAL A 119 8.26 11.58 -2.43
CA VAL A 119 8.38 12.47 -1.27
C VAL A 119 8.28 11.66 0.01
N GLY A 120 9.08 12.02 1.01
CA GLY A 120 9.06 11.41 2.34
C GLY A 120 9.79 12.27 3.37
N PRO A 121 9.73 11.90 4.66
CA PRO A 121 10.54 12.55 5.69
C PRO A 121 12.03 12.60 5.29
N PRO A 122 12.77 13.67 5.64
CA PRO A 122 14.19 13.78 5.30
C PRO A 122 14.99 12.55 5.78
N GLY A 123 15.80 11.98 4.90
CA GLY A 123 16.61 10.79 5.19
C GLY A 123 15.90 9.45 5.01
N SER A 124 14.57 9.45 4.79
CA SER A 124 13.85 8.22 4.45
C SER A 124 14.18 7.74 3.04
N VAL A 125 14.07 6.42 2.85
CA VAL A 125 14.22 5.75 1.56
C VAL A 125 12.94 4.98 1.24
N GLN A 126 12.64 4.81 -0.04
CA GLN A 126 11.39 4.24 -0.54
C GLN A 126 11.65 2.97 -1.33
N GLY A 127 10.88 1.93 -1.04
CA GLY A 127 11.00 0.65 -1.74
C GLY A 127 10.19 0.63 -3.05
N LEU A 128 10.37 -0.44 -3.82
CA LEU A 128 9.50 -0.74 -4.95
C LEU A 128 8.16 -1.28 -4.44
N ASN A 129 7.08 -0.83 -5.05
CA ASN A 129 5.76 -1.43 -4.90
C ASN A 129 5.46 -2.35 -6.11
N ASP A 130 4.48 -3.24 -5.96
CA ASP A 130 4.24 -4.32 -6.91
C ASP A 130 3.52 -3.85 -8.20
N TYR A 131 3.11 -2.58 -8.28
CA TYR A 131 2.69 -2.00 -9.56
C TYR A 131 3.82 -2.01 -10.60
N THR A 132 5.09 -2.04 -10.15
CA THR A 132 6.27 -2.30 -10.99
C THR A 132 6.15 -3.60 -11.77
N GLY A 133 5.69 -4.68 -11.11
CA GLY A 133 5.45 -5.96 -11.75
C GLY A 133 4.15 -5.98 -12.55
N TRP A 134 3.08 -5.39 -12.01
CA TRP A 134 1.76 -5.35 -12.62
C TRP A 134 1.74 -4.69 -14.00
N PHE A 135 2.42 -3.54 -14.15
CA PHE A 135 2.46 -2.80 -15.41
C PHE A 135 3.58 -3.22 -16.37
N LYS A 136 4.25 -4.36 -16.10
CA LYS A 136 5.32 -4.84 -16.98
C LYS A 136 4.78 -5.12 -18.38
N GLY A 137 5.38 -4.51 -19.39
CA GLY A 137 4.97 -4.62 -20.79
C GLY A 137 3.77 -3.75 -21.19
N ASP A 138 3.20 -2.98 -20.26
CA ASP A 138 2.23 -1.93 -20.60
C ASP A 138 2.97 -0.75 -21.24
N ARG A 139 2.55 -0.37 -22.46
CA ARG A 139 3.24 0.67 -23.24
C ARG A 139 3.33 2.00 -22.48
N ASP A 140 2.28 2.38 -21.76
CA ASP A 140 2.11 3.71 -21.19
C ASP A 140 2.45 3.73 -19.70
N MET A 141 2.30 2.59 -19.01
CA MET A 141 2.48 2.45 -17.56
C MET A 141 3.75 1.72 -17.15
N GLU A 142 4.45 0.97 -18.03
CA GLU A 142 5.67 0.26 -17.62
C GLU A 142 6.72 1.21 -17.01
N GLY A 143 7.18 0.85 -15.81
CA GLY A 143 8.20 1.58 -15.06
C GLY A 143 8.41 1.04 -13.65
N HIS A 144 9.34 1.65 -12.91
CA HIS A 144 9.56 1.39 -11.49
C HIS A 144 8.66 2.29 -10.65
N TYR A 145 7.82 1.66 -9.83
CA TYR A 145 6.87 2.33 -8.94
C TYR A 145 7.42 2.35 -7.52
N HIS A 146 7.57 3.57 -6.99
CA HIS A 146 7.97 3.83 -5.61
C HIS A 146 6.86 4.60 -4.88
N GLY A 147 6.93 4.59 -3.55
CA GLY A 147 5.94 5.27 -2.71
C GLY A 147 4.60 4.53 -2.70
N TYR A 148 3.57 5.23 -2.23
CA TYR A 148 2.23 4.69 -2.11
C TYR A 148 1.52 4.66 -3.46
N ASP A 149 1.00 3.50 -3.85
CA ASP A 149 -0.07 3.37 -4.85
C ASP A 149 -1.15 2.46 -4.25
N GLY A 150 -2.37 2.97 -4.17
CA GLY A 150 -3.44 2.43 -3.32
C GLY A 150 -4.19 1.22 -3.87
N PRO A 151 -5.29 0.82 -3.22
CA PRO A 151 -6.12 -0.32 -3.64
C PRO A 151 -6.55 -0.32 -5.12
N CYS A 152 -6.39 -1.47 -5.78
CA CYS A 152 -6.99 -1.78 -7.09
C CYS A 152 -7.26 -3.30 -7.20
N PRO A 153 -8.11 -3.87 -6.34
CA PRO A 153 -8.45 -5.28 -6.42
C PRO A 153 -9.22 -5.56 -7.73
N PRO A 154 -9.22 -6.81 -8.24
CA PRO A 154 -9.99 -7.15 -9.44
C PRO A 154 -11.47 -6.77 -9.29
N TRP A 155 -12.06 -6.16 -10.32
CA TRP A 155 -13.48 -5.75 -10.27
C TRP A 155 -14.46 -6.93 -10.26
N ASN A 156 -13.95 -8.14 -10.49
CA ASN A 156 -14.69 -9.39 -10.43
C ASN A 156 -14.22 -10.33 -9.30
N ASP A 157 -13.45 -9.87 -8.32
CA ASP A 157 -13.15 -10.69 -7.14
C ASP A 157 -14.37 -10.86 -6.24
N THR A 158 -14.53 -12.03 -5.64
CA THR A 158 -15.69 -12.40 -4.82
C THR A 158 -15.45 -12.19 -3.34
N ILE A 159 -14.28 -11.69 -2.95
CA ILE A 159 -13.95 -11.26 -1.58
C ILE A 159 -13.46 -9.81 -1.55
N PRO A 160 -13.64 -9.08 -0.45
CA PRO A 160 -12.94 -7.84 -0.23
C PRO A 160 -11.46 -8.14 0.06
N HIS A 161 -10.58 -7.25 -0.38
CA HIS A 161 -9.16 -7.31 -0.06
C HIS A 161 -8.87 -6.53 1.22
N HIS A 162 -7.90 -6.98 2.01
CA HIS A 162 -7.45 -6.37 3.25
C HIS A 162 -6.07 -5.75 3.07
N TYR A 163 -5.99 -4.44 3.27
CA TYR A 163 -4.77 -3.65 3.16
C TYR A 163 -4.26 -3.40 4.56
N HIS A 164 -3.12 -3.98 4.89
CA HIS A 164 -2.46 -3.89 6.19
C HIS A 164 -1.42 -2.78 6.14
N LEU A 165 -1.68 -1.68 6.86
CA LEU A 165 -0.76 -0.57 7.02
C LEU A 165 0.01 -0.77 8.33
N HIS A 166 1.27 -1.18 8.21
CA HIS A 166 2.19 -1.41 9.32
C HIS A 166 3.09 -0.20 9.53
N VAL A 167 3.32 0.13 10.81
CA VAL A 167 4.43 0.98 11.25
C VAL A 167 5.28 0.17 12.22
N TYR A 168 6.57 0.06 11.92
CA TYR A 168 7.57 -0.59 12.77
C TYR A 168 8.43 0.48 13.44
N ALA A 169 8.66 0.34 14.74
CA ALA A 169 9.67 1.11 15.48
C ALA A 169 10.92 0.25 15.63
N LEU A 170 12.07 0.77 15.22
CA LEU A 170 13.35 0.04 15.18
C LEU A 170 14.32 0.56 16.24
N ASP A 171 15.15 -0.29 16.84
CA ASP A 171 16.22 0.11 17.78
C ASP A 171 17.53 0.56 17.13
N VAL A 172 17.53 0.59 15.80
CA VAL A 172 18.60 1.13 14.97
C VAL A 172 18.19 2.45 14.35
N ASP A 173 19.16 3.33 14.25
CA ASP A 173 19.04 4.68 13.72
C ASP A 173 18.83 4.66 12.20
N HIS A 174 19.40 3.64 11.54
CA HIS A 174 19.42 3.49 10.09
C HIS A 174 19.60 2.02 9.71
N VAL A 175 18.85 1.55 8.71
CA VAL A 175 19.03 0.25 8.06
C VAL A 175 19.69 0.42 6.69
N PRO A 176 20.53 -0.53 6.23
CA PRO A 176 21.32 -0.39 5.01
C PRO A 176 20.46 -0.62 3.74
N LEU A 177 19.47 0.23 3.52
CA LEU A 177 18.59 0.22 2.35
C LEU A 177 18.80 1.48 1.52
N GLU A 178 18.70 1.32 0.20
CA GLU A 178 18.66 2.39 -0.78
C GLU A 178 17.30 2.42 -1.47
N ASN A 179 16.97 3.51 -2.18
CA ASN A 179 15.73 3.58 -2.95
C ASN A 179 15.63 2.41 -3.93
N GLY A 180 14.44 1.79 -3.97
CA GLY A 180 14.16 0.63 -4.81
C GLY A 180 14.30 -0.72 -4.11
N PHE A 181 14.51 -0.75 -2.79
CA PHE A 181 14.51 -1.99 -2.01
C PHE A 181 13.16 -2.74 -2.10
N SER A 182 13.22 -4.06 -1.93
CA SER A 182 12.08 -4.97 -1.93
C SER A 182 11.53 -5.22 -0.52
N LEU A 183 10.30 -5.76 -0.43
CA LEU A 183 9.73 -6.18 0.86
C LEU A 183 10.60 -7.20 1.59
N GLN A 184 11.25 -8.11 0.86
CA GLN A 184 12.14 -9.11 1.46
C GLN A 184 13.38 -8.45 2.06
N GLU A 185 14.05 -7.55 1.33
CA GLU A 185 15.19 -6.81 1.86
C GLU A 185 14.81 -6.00 3.10
N LEU A 186 13.63 -5.36 3.11
CA LEU A 186 13.12 -4.69 4.30
C LEU A 186 12.97 -5.65 5.47
N ARG A 187 12.30 -6.79 5.27
CA ARG A 187 12.09 -7.81 6.32
C ARG A 187 13.42 -8.31 6.89
N ASP A 188 14.39 -8.59 6.02
CA ASP A 188 15.70 -9.10 6.40
C ASP A 188 16.48 -8.10 7.25
N VAL A 189 16.50 -6.81 6.88
CA VAL A 189 17.29 -5.80 7.61
C VAL A 189 16.63 -5.31 8.90
N ILE A 190 15.30 -5.43 9.03
CA ILE A 190 14.60 -5.07 10.28
C ILE A 190 14.46 -6.24 11.25
N GLU A 191 14.73 -7.48 10.80
CA GLU A 191 14.67 -8.66 11.65
C GLU A 191 15.59 -8.49 12.88
N GLY A 192 15.05 -8.75 14.07
CA GLY A 192 15.76 -8.54 15.33
C GLY A 192 15.85 -7.08 15.81
N HIS A 193 15.47 -6.10 14.98
CA HIS A 193 15.51 -4.67 15.33
C HIS A 193 14.14 -4.06 15.66
N VAL A 194 13.04 -4.76 15.37
CA VAL A 194 11.68 -4.28 15.68
C VAL A 194 11.43 -4.31 17.20
N VAL A 195 11.33 -3.13 17.82
CA VAL A 195 11.00 -2.98 19.26
C VAL A 195 9.51 -2.73 19.52
N ALA A 196 8.76 -2.29 18.50
CA ALA A 196 7.30 -2.27 18.53
C ALA A 196 6.74 -2.24 17.11
N GLU A 197 5.51 -2.72 16.98
CA GLU A 197 4.73 -2.68 15.74
C GLU A 197 3.32 -2.17 16.06
N ALA A 198 2.74 -1.41 15.14
CA ALA A 198 1.32 -1.05 15.17
C ALA A 198 0.74 -1.13 13.76
N LYS A 199 -0.54 -1.50 13.67
CA LYS A 199 -1.20 -1.79 12.40
C LYS A 199 -2.62 -1.23 12.32
N ILE A 200 -2.99 -0.72 11.15
CA ILE A 200 -4.38 -0.49 10.72
C ILE A 200 -4.65 -1.43 9.54
N THR A 201 -5.87 -1.95 9.45
CA THR A 201 -6.28 -2.78 8.31
C THR A 201 -7.54 -2.16 7.74
N GLY A 202 -7.50 -1.71 6.48
CA GLY A 202 -8.68 -1.25 5.76
C GLY A 202 -9.11 -2.28 4.71
N THR A 203 -10.36 -2.23 4.27
CA THR A 203 -10.89 -3.14 3.23
C THR A 203 -11.21 -2.39 1.95
N TYR A 204 -11.11 -3.05 0.80
CA TYR A 204 -11.55 -2.47 -0.47
C TYR A 204 -12.07 -3.54 -1.42
N SER A 205 -13.04 -3.16 -2.26
CA SER A 205 -13.59 -4.01 -3.31
C SER A 205 -14.03 -3.14 -4.48
N LEU A 206 -13.70 -3.58 -5.70
CA LEU A 206 -14.23 -3.01 -6.94
C LEU A 206 -15.39 -3.84 -7.50
N ASN A 207 -15.74 -4.96 -6.86
CA ASN A 207 -16.92 -5.74 -7.21
C ASN A 207 -18.14 -5.17 -6.47
N PRO A 208 -19.15 -4.60 -7.17
CA PRO A 208 -20.31 -3.97 -6.54
C PRO A 208 -21.21 -4.98 -5.79
N LYS A 209 -21.03 -6.29 -6.00
CA LYS A 209 -21.75 -7.34 -5.27
C LYS A 209 -21.09 -7.67 -3.93
N VAL A 210 -19.85 -7.25 -3.70
CA VAL A 210 -19.05 -7.55 -2.52
C VAL A 210 -18.99 -6.30 -1.64
N LYS A 211 -19.43 -6.44 -0.39
CA LYS A 211 -19.26 -5.38 0.60
C LYS A 211 -17.82 -5.40 1.10
N ALA A 212 -17.13 -4.28 0.91
CA ALA A 212 -15.89 -3.97 1.63
C ALA A 212 -16.19 -3.79 3.12
#